data_AF-A0AAD8K333-F1
#
_entry.id   AF-A0AAD8K333-F1
#
_cell.length_a   1.000
_cell.length_b   1.000
_cell.length_c   1.000
_cell.angle_alpha   90.00
_cell.angle_beta   90.00
_cell.angle_gamma   90.00
#
_symmetry.space_group_name_H-M   'P 1'
#
loop_
_entity.id
_entity.type
_entity.pdbx_description
1 polymer ?
#
loop_
_entity_poly.entity_id
_entity_poly.type
_entity_poly.pdbx_seq_one_letter_code
_entity_poly.pdbx_strand_id
1 'polypeptide(L)'
;MGTIVHAAYTDGRKSALSVKKPKVVFVLGGPGSGKGTQCANIVEHFGYTHLSAGDLLRAEISSGSENGTMIQNMISEGKIVPPEVTIKLLEKAIMESANDKFLIDGFPRNEENRATFEAVTGIVPEFVLFFDCSEEEMERRILNRNQGRVDDNINTIRKRFKVFVESSLAVINYYNSKGKVRKIDADKPVAEVFEAVKAVFTPVNGGKVNFCIDMVGCCVGAIQLS
;
A
#
# COMPACT_ATOMS: atom_id res chain seq x y z
N MET A 1 9.01 34.59 -25.52
CA MET A 1 7.66 34.08 -25.19
C MET A 1 7.49 32.69 -25.77
N GLY A 2 7.78 31.64 -24.99
CA GLY A 2 7.49 30.26 -25.36
C GLY A 2 6.55 29.68 -24.32
N THR A 3 5.28 29.50 -24.68
CA THR A 3 4.21 29.07 -23.79
C THR A 3 4.41 27.59 -23.43
N ILE A 4 4.59 27.32 -22.14
CA ILE A 4 4.53 25.97 -21.58
C ILE A 4 3.07 25.51 -21.72
N VAL A 5 2.86 24.46 -22.50
CA VAL A 5 1.56 23.78 -22.61
C VAL A 5 1.29 23.03 -21.31
N HIS A 6 0.45 23.60 -20.45
CA HIS A 6 -0.29 22.84 -19.45
C HIS A 6 -1.31 21.97 -20.20
N ALA A 7 -1.00 20.69 -20.40
CA ALA A 7 -1.99 19.71 -20.80
C ALA A 7 -2.92 19.46 -19.59
N ALA A 8 -3.99 20.24 -19.51
CA ALA A 8 -5.09 19.99 -18.60
C ALA A 8 -5.71 18.63 -18.95
N TYR A 9 -5.58 17.66 -18.03
CA TYR A 9 -6.35 16.42 -18.07
C TYR A 9 -7.77 16.72 -17.60
N THR A 10 -8.55 17.36 -18.47
CA THR A 10 -9.99 17.54 -18.30
C THR A 10 -10.69 16.69 -19.35
N ASP A 11 -10.82 15.39 -19.10
CA ASP A 11 -11.89 14.60 -19.71
C ASP A 11 -12.95 14.35 -18.64
N GLY A 12 -14.16 14.88 -18.87
CA GLY A 12 -15.33 14.81 -17.99
C GLY A 12 -15.95 13.42 -17.89
N ARG A 13 -15.17 12.34 -18.06
CA ARG A 13 -15.60 10.98 -17.75
C ARG A 13 -15.46 10.77 -16.25
N LYS A 14 -16.58 10.70 -15.54
CA LYS A 14 -16.62 10.06 -14.22
C LYS A 14 -15.96 8.68 -14.36
N SER A 15 -14.88 8.42 -13.62
CA SER A 15 -14.27 7.08 -13.56
C SER A 15 -15.37 6.05 -13.29
N ALA A 16 -15.36 4.92 -14.00
CA ALA A 16 -16.37 3.86 -13.83
C ALA A 16 -16.46 3.37 -12.37
N LEU A 17 -15.38 3.54 -11.59
CA LEU A 17 -15.33 3.24 -10.17
C LEU A 17 -16.22 4.14 -9.30
N SER A 18 -16.49 5.37 -9.75
CA SER A 18 -17.38 6.29 -9.04
C SER A 18 -18.83 5.78 -8.96
N VAL A 19 -19.21 4.85 -9.84
CA VAL A 19 -20.54 4.21 -9.86
C VAL A 19 -20.62 3.04 -8.88
N LYS A 20 -19.55 2.23 -8.79
CA LYS A 20 -19.50 1.02 -7.94
C LYS A 20 -19.25 1.33 -6.44
N LYS A 21 -18.66 2.49 -6.13
CA LYS A 21 -18.32 2.93 -4.75
C LYS A 21 -17.62 1.84 -3.91
N PRO A 22 -16.49 1.29 -4.39
CA PRO A 22 -15.80 0.21 -3.69
C PRO A 22 -15.24 0.67 -2.34
N LYS A 23 -15.25 -0.22 -1.36
CA LYS A 23 -14.51 -0.11 -0.10
C LYS A 23 -13.06 -0.50 -0.34
N VAL A 24 -12.16 0.47 -0.19
CA VAL A 24 -10.73 0.27 -0.42
C VAL A 24 -9.96 0.43 0.88
N VAL A 25 -9.11 -0.54 1.17
CA VAL A 25 -8.07 -0.47 2.20
C VAL A 25 -6.72 -0.52 1.50
N PHE A 26 -5.88 0.49 1.71
CA PHE A 26 -4.48 0.40 1.27
C PHE A 26 -3.69 -0.45 2.26
N VAL A 27 -2.91 -1.37 1.74
CA VAL A 27 -2.02 -2.24 2.54
C VAL A 27 -0.58 -1.85 2.26
N LEU A 28 0.03 -1.17 3.23
CA LEU A 28 1.37 -0.58 3.11
C LEU A 28 2.35 -1.21 4.10
N GLY A 29 3.64 -1.16 3.75
CA GLY A 29 4.73 -1.79 4.50
C GLY A 29 5.89 -2.10 3.56
N GLY A 30 7.11 -2.16 4.10
CA GLY A 30 8.32 -2.40 3.30
C GLY A 30 8.35 -3.79 2.64
N PRO A 31 9.27 -4.07 1.70
CA PRO A 31 9.45 -5.42 1.17
C PRO A 31 9.75 -6.39 2.32
N GLY A 32 9.19 -7.61 2.33
CA GLY A 32 9.43 -8.59 3.42
C GLY A 32 8.55 -8.46 4.66
N SER A 33 7.82 -7.34 4.84
CA SER A 33 6.93 -7.07 6.00
C SER A 33 5.75 -8.04 6.21
N GLY A 34 5.52 -9.01 5.32
CA GLY A 34 4.44 -10.00 5.49
C GLY A 34 3.06 -9.59 4.94
N LYS A 35 2.93 -8.42 4.28
CA LYS A 35 1.67 -7.94 3.67
C LYS A 35 0.90 -9.02 2.90
N GLY A 36 1.53 -9.68 1.93
CA GLY A 36 0.86 -10.68 1.09
C GLY A 36 0.26 -11.84 1.89
N THR A 37 0.99 -12.33 2.90
CA THR A 37 0.50 -13.36 3.82
C THR A 37 -0.73 -12.88 4.57
N GLN A 38 -0.70 -11.66 5.10
CA GLN A 38 -1.81 -11.10 5.84
C GLN A 38 -3.00 -10.73 4.94
N CYS A 39 -2.76 -10.28 3.71
CA CYS A 39 -3.81 -10.09 2.71
C CYS A 39 -4.55 -11.40 2.42
N ALA A 40 -3.83 -12.52 2.25
CA ALA A 40 -4.46 -13.83 2.06
C ALA A 40 -5.35 -14.21 3.26
N ASN A 41 -4.86 -14.01 4.49
CA ASN A 41 -5.66 -14.26 5.69
C ASN A 41 -6.91 -13.35 5.75
N ILE A 42 -6.78 -12.05 5.38
CA ILE A 42 -7.91 -11.11 5.35
C ILE A 42 -8.95 -11.50 4.30
N VAL A 43 -8.51 -11.95 3.11
CA VAL A 43 -9.40 -12.46 2.06
C VAL A 43 -10.23 -13.61 2.59
N GLU A 44 -9.59 -14.61 3.20
CA GLU A 44 -10.26 -15.79 3.75
C GLU A 44 -11.25 -15.44 4.87
N HIS A 45 -10.86 -14.55 5.80
CA HIS A 45 -11.66 -14.28 7.00
C HIS A 45 -12.72 -13.19 6.82
N PHE A 46 -12.45 -12.18 5.99
CA PHE A 46 -13.31 -10.98 5.86
C PHE A 46 -13.90 -10.82 4.45
N GLY A 47 -13.60 -11.72 3.52
CA GLY A 47 -14.18 -11.72 2.17
C GLY A 47 -13.82 -10.49 1.35
N TYR A 48 -12.59 -9.98 1.50
CA TYR A 48 -12.04 -8.94 0.62
C TYR A 48 -11.49 -9.57 -0.67
N THR A 49 -11.31 -8.76 -1.71
CA THR A 49 -10.49 -9.11 -2.88
C THR A 49 -9.10 -8.48 -2.72
N HIS A 50 -8.05 -9.30 -2.80
CA HIS A 50 -6.66 -8.81 -2.77
C HIS A 50 -6.20 -8.43 -4.18
N LEU A 51 -5.78 -7.19 -4.34
CA LEU A 51 -5.17 -6.65 -5.54
C LEU A 51 -3.74 -6.23 -5.23
N SER A 52 -2.75 -7.04 -5.64
CA SER A 52 -1.34 -6.66 -5.53
C SER A 52 -0.93 -5.86 -6.75
N ALA A 53 -0.54 -4.60 -6.56
CA ALA A 53 -0.03 -3.76 -7.65
C ALA A 53 1.20 -4.40 -8.32
N GLY A 54 2.05 -5.07 -7.55
CA GLY A 54 3.21 -5.77 -8.09
C GLY A 54 2.83 -6.97 -8.98
N ASP A 55 1.79 -7.73 -8.62
CA ASP A 55 1.33 -8.87 -9.44
C ASP A 55 0.64 -8.38 -10.72
N LEU A 56 -0.18 -7.32 -10.62
CA LEU A 56 -0.79 -6.69 -11.80
C LEU A 56 0.26 -6.20 -12.79
N LEU A 57 1.31 -5.52 -12.31
CA LEU A 57 2.41 -5.07 -13.15
C LEU A 57 3.19 -6.25 -13.79
N ARG A 58 3.42 -7.34 -13.05
CA ARG A 58 4.06 -8.55 -13.62
C ARG A 58 3.20 -9.22 -14.68
N ALA A 59 1.89 -9.30 -14.46
CA ALA A 59 0.96 -9.83 -15.46
C ALA A 59 0.96 -8.97 -16.74
N GLU A 60 1.06 -7.64 -16.60
CA GLU A 60 1.15 -6.71 -17.73
C GLU A 60 2.47 -6.83 -18.51
N ILE A 61 3.57 -7.22 -17.85
CA ILE A 61 4.82 -7.62 -18.54
C ILE A 61 4.57 -8.91 -19.33
N SER A 62 4.04 -9.95 -18.67
CA SER A 62 3.84 -11.26 -19.28
C SER A 62 2.84 -11.28 -20.43
N SER A 63 1.92 -10.30 -20.50
CA SER A 63 0.98 -10.16 -21.61
C SER A 63 1.62 -9.70 -22.93
N GLY A 64 2.86 -9.19 -22.90
CA GLY A 64 3.51 -8.60 -24.06
C GLY A 64 2.92 -7.24 -24.46
N SER A 65 2.29 -6.53 -23.51
CA SER A 65 1.72 -5.20 -23.74
C SER A 65 2.78 -4.18 -24.18
N GLU A 66 2.33 -3.08 -24.79
CA GLU A 66 3.19 -1.93 -25.16
C GLU A 66 3.96 -1.38 -23.95
N ASN A 67 3.34 -1.41 -22.75
CA ASN A 67 3.99 -0.96 -21.52
C ASN A 67 4.92 -2.01 -20.90
N GLY A 68 4.84 -3.28 -21.32
CA GLY A 68 5.51 -4.41 -20.68
C GLY A 68 7.03 -4.21 -20.55
N THR A 69 7.69 -3.75 -21.61
CA THR A 69 9.14 -3.46 -21.59
C THR A 69 9.50 -2.35 -20.61
N MET A 70 8.72 -1.26 -20.58
CA MET A 70 8.94 -0.14 -19.65
C MET A 70 8.76 -0.60 -18.19
N ILE A 71 7.68 -1.34 -17.91
CA ILE A 71 7.40 -1.87 -16.58
C ILE A 71 8.53 -2.81 -16.12
N GLN A 72 8.98 -3.71 -17.00
CA GLN A 72 10.05 -4.66 -16.72
C GLN A 72 11.36 -3.96 -16.32
N ASN A 73 11.76 -2.91 -17.05
CA ASN A 73 12.97 -2.15 -16.77
C ASN A 73 12.87 -1.37 -15.45
N MET A 74 11.73 -0.74 -15.18
CA MET A 74 11.56 0.00 -13.93
C MET A 74 11.55 -0.91 -12.71
N ILE A 75 10.88 -2.06 -12.79
CA ILE A 75 10.83 -3.04 -11.68
C ILE A 75 12.21 -3.64 -11.41
N SER A 76 12.96 -4.03 -12.44
CA SER A 76 14.30 -4.62 -12.27
C SER A 76 15.29 -3.63 -11.63
N GLU A 77 15.13 -2.34 -11.90
CA GLU A 77 15.92 -1.27 -11.30
C GLU A 77 15.45 -0.84 -9.90
N GLY A 78 14.30 -1.35 -9.42
CA GLY A 78 13.70 -0.96 -8.15
C GLY A 78 13.01 0.42 -8.16
N LYS A 79 12.67 0.95 -9.34
CA LYS A 79 11.97 2.23 -9.53
C LYS A 79 10.44 2.07 -9.42
N ILE A 80 9.76 3.20 -9.21
CA ILE A 80 8.29 3.27 -9.19
C ILE A 80 7.78 3.47 -10.62
N VAL A 81 6.89 2.59 -11.07
CA VAL A 81 6.20 2.72 -12.38
C VAL A 81 5.25 3.94 -12.34
N PRO A 82 5.08 4.69 -13.45
CA PRO A 82 4.17 5.82 -13.50
C PRO A 82 2.78 5.50 -12.94
N PRO A 83 2.18 6.43 -12.18
CA PRO A 83 0.91 6.18 -11.51
C PRO A 83 -0.20 5.79 -12.46
N GLU A 84 -0.26 6.40 -13.66
CA GLU A 84 -1.33 6.18 -14.65
C GLU A 84 -1.43 4.72 -15.07
N VAL A 85 -0.27 4.06 -15.25
CA VAL A 85 -0.21 2.63 -15.61
C VAL A 85 -0.77 1.78 -14.48
N THR A 86 -0.31 2.02 -13.25
CA THR A 86 -0.74 1.21 -12.09
C THR A 86 -2.21 1.44 -11.77
N ILE A 87 -2.68 2.69 -11.83
CA ILE A 87 -4.08 3.06 -11.59
C ILE A 87 -4.97 2.38 -12.64
N LYS A 88 -4.63 2.45 -13.93
CA LYS A 88 -5.42 1.80 -14.99
C LYS A 88 -5.57 0.29 -14.77
N LEU A 89 -4.50 -0.39 -14.34
CA LEU A 89 -4.53 -1.82 -14.01
C LEU A 89 -5.43 -2.10 -12.80
N LEU A 90 -5.34 -1.26 -11.76
CA LEU A 90 -6.21 -1.36 -10.59
C LEU A 90 -7.68 -1.10 -10.93
N GLU A 91 -7.99 -0.08 -11.73
CA GLU A 91 -9.36 0.21 -12.16
C GLU A 91 -9.96 -0.96 -12.93
N LYS A 92 -9.21 -1.53 -13.88
CA LYS A 92 -9.62 -2.72 -14.62
C LYS A 92 -9.93 -3.88 -13.67
N ALA A 93 -9.02 -4.19 -12.75
CA ALA A 93 -9.19 -5.30 -11.81
C ALA A 93 -10.38 -5.10 -10.85
N ILE A 94 -10.63 -3.87 -10.38
CA ILE A 94 -11.78 -3.56 -9.53
C ILE A 94 -13.10 -3.68 -10.30
N MET A 95 -13.12 -3.27 -11.58
CA MET A 95 -14.30 -3.35 -12.43
C MET A 95 -14.64 -4.79 -12.84
N GLU A 96 -13.63 -5.63 -13.08
CA GLU A 96 -13.81 -7.04 -13.41
C GLU A 96 -14.20 -7.90 -12.21
N SER A 97 -13.90 -7.44 -10.98
CA SER A 97 -14.30 -8.14 -9.76
C SER A 97 -15.80 -8.04 -9.48
N ALA A 98 -16.41 -9.13 -9.00
CA ALA A 98 -17.78 -9.11 -8.49
C ALA A 98 -17.89 -8.55 -7.05
N ASN A 99 -16.76 -8.38 -6.35
CA ASN A 99 -16.71 -7.89 -4.97
C ASN A 99 -16.73 -6.35 -4.93
N ASP A 100 -17.10 -5.78 -3.79
CA ASP A 100 -17.07 -4.35 -3.49
C ASP A 100 -16.00 -3.97 -2.44
N LYS A 101 -15.34 -4.95 -1.81
CA LYS A 101 -14.27 -4.76 -0.82
C LYS A 101 -12.90 -5.14 -1.37
N PHE A 102 -11.93 -4.23 -1.31
CA PHE A 102 -10.61 -4.39 -1.91
C PHE A 102 -9.47 -4.06 -0.96
N LEU A 103 -8.47 -4.95 -0.92
CA LEU A 103 -7.15 -4.68 -0.37
C LEU A 103 -6.22 -4.33 -1.52
N ILE A 104 -5.76 -3.08 -1.58
CA ILE A 104 -4.78 -2.66 -2.57
C ILE A 104 -3.40 -2.73 -1.91
N ASP A 105 -2.62 -3.76 -2.26
CA ASP A 105 -1.31 -4.07 -1.69
C ASP A 105 -0.17 -3.53 -2.56
N GLY A 106 0.75 -2.80 -1.92
CA GLY A 106 1.95 -2.29 -2.57
C GLY A 106 1.72 -1.05 -3.43
N PHE A 107 0.58 -0.37 -3.25
CA PHE A 107 0.21 0.93 -3.81
C PHE A 107 -0.67 1.68 -2.79
N PRO A 108 -0.61 3.02 -2.69
CA PRO A 108 0.33 3.92 -3.37
C PRO A 108 1.74 3.87 -2.77
N ARG A 109 2.78 4.08 -3.60
CA ARG A 109 4.20 4.02 -3.17
C ARG A 109 4.85 5.38 -2.92
N ASN A 110 4.21 6.45 -3.37
CA ASN A 110 4.66 7.83 -3.16
C ASN A 110 3.44 8.77 -3.17
N GLU A 111 3.68 10.04 -2.88
CA GLU A 111 2.61 11.05 -2.81
C GLU A 111 1.92 11.29 -4.16
N GLU A 112 2.66 11.19 -5.26
CA GLU A 112 2.12 11.29 -6.62
C GLU A 112 1.12 10.16 -6.92
N ASN A 113 1.48 8.90 -6.63
CA ASN A 113 0.58 7.75 -6.73
C ASN A 113 -0.71 7.97 -5.93
N ARG A 114 -0.58 8.45 -4.69
CA ARG A 114 -1.74 8.75 -3.84
C ARG A 114 -2.61 9.84 -4.45
N ALA A 115 -2.00 10.97 -4.83
CA ALA A 115 -2.68 12.12 -5.43
C ALA A 115 -3.46 11.73 -6.67
N THR A 116 -2.79 11.08 -7.62
CA THR A 116 -3.36 10.70 -8.90
C THR A 116 -4.46 9.65 -8.72
N PHE A 117 -4.30 8.68 -7.80
CA PHE A 117 -5.36 7.69 -7.54
C PHE A 117 -6.63 8.35 -7.02
N GLU A 118 -6.55 9.19 -5.99
CA GLU A 118 -7.73 9.86 -5.44
C GLU A 118 -8.38 10.79 -6.47
N ALA A 119 -7.57 11.52 -7.26
CA ALA A 119 -8.06 12.44 -8.28
C ALA A 119 -8.76 11.73 -9.46
N VAL A 120 -8.17 10.64 -9.95
CA VAL A 120 -8.69 9.89 -11.12
C VAL A 120 -9.91 9.05 -10.72
N THR A 121 -9.82 8.33 -9.61
CA THR A 121 -10.86 7.35 -9.22
C THR A 121 -11.98 7.97 -8.39
N GLY A 122 -11.70 9.08 -7.70
CA GLY A 122 -12.57 9.64 -6.67
C GLY A 122 -12.66 8.78 -5.40
N ILE A 123 -11.87 7.70 -5.29
CA ILE A 123 -11.86 6.82 -4.14
C ILE A 123 -10.86 7.34 -3.12
N VAL A 124 -11.34 7.52 -1.89
CA VAL A 124 -10.50 7.70 -0.70
C VAL A 124 -10.57 6.40 0.11
N PRO A 125 -9.45 5.83 0.57
CA PRO A 125 -9.47 4.58 1.33
C PRO A 125 -10.25 4.74 2.64
N GLU A 126 -10.90 3.66 3.10
CA GLU A 126 -11.52 3.59 4.43
C GLU A 126 -10.43 3.80 5.49
N PHE A 127 -9.32 3.09 5.36
CA PHE A 127 -8.11 3.25 6.15
C PHE A 127 -6.89 2.69 5.40
N VAL A 128 -5.71 2.98 5.94
CA VAL A 128 -4.42 2.38 5.56
C VAL A 128 -4.05 1.37 6.62
N LEU A 129 -3.93 0.10 6.23
CA LEU A 129 -3.35 -0.94 7.06
C LEU A 129 -1.83 -0.92 6.86
N PHE A 130 -1.10 -0.45 7.86
CA PHE A 130 0.35 -0.31 7.80
C PHE A 130 1.03 -1.41 8.62
N PHE A 131 1.76 -2.30 7.94
CA PHE A 131 2.64 -3.29 8.56
C PHE A 131 4.00 -2.65 8.83
N ASP A 132 4.21 -2.27 10.09
CA ASP A 132 5.48 -1.75 10.57
C ASP A 132 6.39 -2.92 10.93
N CYS A 133 7.49 -3.05 10.20
CA CYS A 133 8.43 -4.15 10.32
C CYS A 133 9.83 -3.56 10.32
N SER A 134 10.70 -4.03 11.21
CA SER A 134 12.08 -3.58 11.25
C SER A 134 12.82 -3.95 9.97
N GLU A 135 13.81 -3.13 9.59
CA GLU A 135 14.65 -3.38 8.41
C GLU A 135 15.34 -4.75 8.52
N GLU A 136 15.84 -5.09 9.71
CA GLU A 136 16.49 -6.37 10.00
C GLU A 136 15.54 -7.55 9.74
N GLU A 137 14.31 -7.52 10.25
CA GLU A 137 13.34 -8.57 10.01
C GLU A 137 12.93 -8.66 8.55
N MET A 138 12.75 -7.52 7.87
CA MET A 138 12.44 -7.48 6.45
C MET A 138 13.56 -8.11 5.60
N GLU A 139 14.82 -7.73 5.85
CA GLU A 139 15.98 -8.31 5.16
C GLU A 139 16.10 -9.81 5.43
N ARG A 140 16.02 -10.22 6.71
CA ARG A 140 16.03 -11.63 7.12
C ARG A 140 14.96 -12.43 6.40
N ARG A 141 13.72 -11.93 6.33
CA ARG A 141 12.61 -12.63 5.68
C ARG A 141 12.77 -12.75 4.17
N ILE A 142 13.37 -11.77 3.51
CA ILE A 142 13.58 -11.83 2.05
C ILE A 142 14.71 -12.80 1.72
N LEU A 143 15.82 -12.76 2.46
CA LEU A 143 16.97 -13.66 2.25
C LEU A 143 16.60 -15.14 2.43
N ASN A 144 15.66 -15.44 3.33
CA ASN A 144 15.19 -16.80 3.60
C ASN A 144 14.08 -17.29 2.64
N ARG A 145 13.67 -16.49 1.65
CA ARG A 145 12.69 -16.96 0.64
C ARG A 145 13.39 -17.89 -0.35
N ASN A 146 13.18 -19.19 -0.17
CA ASN A 146 13.75 -20.26 -1.00
C ASN A 146 13.29 -20.26 -2.49
N GLN A 147 12.34 -19.38 -2.88
CA GLN A 147 11.90 -19.18 -4.26
C GLN A 147 11.61 -17.68 -4.47
N GLY A 148 12.64 -16.92 -4.84
CA GLY A 148 12.54 -15.48 -5.06
C GLY A 148 11.95 -15.13 -6.43
N ARG A 149 11.28 -13.98 -6.51
CA ARG A 149 10.96 -13.33 -7.79
C ARG A 149 12.27 -13.03 -8.54
N VAL A 150 12.20 -12.88 -9.86
CA VAL A 150 13.39 -12.58 -10.70
C VAL A 150 14.12 -11.30 -10.24
N ASP A 151 13.43 -10.41 -9.50
CA ASP A 151 13.97 -9.17 -8.93
C ASP A 151 14.45 -9.28 -7.46
N ASP A 152 14.40 -10.47 -6.83
CA ASP A 152 14.84 -10.66 -5.45
C ASP A 152 16.36 -10.88 -5.35
N ASN A 153 17.14 -9.88 -5.76
CA ASN A 153 18.58 -9.79 -5.46
C ASN A 153 18.85 -8.73 -4.37
N ILE A 154 19.93 -8.89 -3.59
CA ILE A 154 20.25 -8.02 -2.45
C ILE A 154 20.27 -6.53 -2.83
N ASN A 155 20.83 -6.19 -4.00
CA ASN A 155 20.91 -4.81 -4.46
C ASN A 155 19.53 -4.22 -4.76
N THR A 156 18.65 -4.98 -5.43
CA THR A 156 17.27 -4.55 -5.72
C THR A 156 16.44 -4.49 -4.45
N ILE A 157 16.65 -5.38 -3.48
CA ILE A 157 15.98 -5.35 -2.17
C ILE A 157 16.32 -4.06 -1.41
N ARG A 158 17.61 -3.71 -1.31
CA ARG A 158 18.05 -2.47 -0.66
C ARG A 158 17.46 -1.23 -1.34
N LYS A 159 17.41 -1.21 -2.68
CA LYS A 159 16.74 -0.13 -3.43
C LYS A 159 15.24 -0.06 -3.09
N ARG A 160 14.55 -1.20 -3.04
CA ARG A 160 13.12 -1.27 -2.69
C ARG A 160 12.85 -0.81 -1.26
N PHE A 161 13.75 -1.11 -0.33
CA PHE A 161 13.67 -0.61 1.04
C PHE A 161 13.89 0.91 1.08
N LYS A 162 14.94 1.41 0.43
CA LYS A 162 15.23 2.85 0.34
C LYS A 162 14.05 3.62 -0.23
N VAL A 163 13.46 3.16 -1.34
CA VAL A 163 12.26 3.75 -1.94
C VAL A 163 11.07 3.75 -0.96
N PHE A 164 10.89 2.67 -0.19
CA PHE A 164 9.83 2.62 0.81
C PHE A 164 10.01 3.70 1.89
N VAL A 165 11.22 3.84 2.44
CA VAL A 165 11.53 4.84 3.48
C VAL A 165 11.41 6.27 2.91
N GLU A 166 12.01 6.54 1.77
CA GLU A 166 12.08 7.89 1.19
C GLU A 166 10.74 8.37 0.62
N SER A 167 9.92 7.46 0.09
CA SER A 167 8.71 7.84 -0.66
C SER A 167 7.41 7.35 -0.02
N SER A 168 7.36 6.09 0.42
CA SER A 168 6.10 5.50 0.91
C SER A 168 5.73 5.96 2.32
N LEU A 169 6.70 6.32 3.17
CA LEU A 169 6.42 6.88 4.50
C LEU A 169 5.66 8.21 4.43
N ALA A 170 5.89 9.03 3.39
CA ALA A 170 5.15 10.28 3.21
C ALA A 170 3.63 10.03 3.06
N VAL A 171 3.24 8.97 2.35
CA VAL A 171 1.84 8.54 2.20
C VAL A 171 1.26 8.10 3.53
N ILE A 172 2.03 7.32 4.32
CA ILE A 172 1.59 6.87 5.65
C ILE A 172 1.37 8.09 6.55
N ASN A 173 2.30 9.04 6.57
CA ASN A 173 2.18 10.28 7.34
C ASN A 173 0.96 11.12 6.92
N TYR A 174 0.71 11.23 5.61
CA TYR A 174 -0.47 11.90 5.07
C TYR A 174 -1.76 11.30 5.65
N TYR A 175 -1.95 9.98 5.55
CA TYR A 175 -3.17 9.35 6.07
C TYR A 175 -3.20 9.30 7.60
N ASN A 176 -2.05 9.25 8.27
CA ASN A 176 -1.97 9.30 9.72
C ASN A 176 -2.47 10.64 10.26
N SER A 177 -2.08 11.75 9.61
CA SER A 177 -2.58 13.10 9.94
C SER A 177 -4.11 13.22 9.83
N LYS A 178 -4.75 12.30 9.10
CA LYS A 178 -6.21 12.20 8.91
C LYS A 178 -6.87 11.15 9.80
N GLY A 179 -6.13 10.52 10.72
CA GLY A 179 -6.65 9.45 11.59
C GLY A 179 -6.98 8.14 10.85
N LYS A 180 -6.48 7.97 9.63
CA LYS A 180 -6.81 6.84 8.75
C LYS A 180 -5.79 5.71 8.78
N VAL A 181 -4.71 5.79 9.55
CA VAL A 181 -3.74 4.69 9.66
C VAL A 181 -4.15 3.72 10.76
N ARG A 182 -4.00 2.42 10.47
CA ARG A 182 -4.11 1.30 11.41
C ARG A 182 -2.77 0.58 11.35
N LYS A 183 -1.93 0.84 12.35
CA LYS A 183 -0.56 0.32 12.44
C LYS A 183 -0.58 -1.06 13.10
N ILE A 184 0.10 -2.01 12.48
CA ILE A 184 0.31 -3.38 12.98
C ILE A 184 1.81 -3.60 13.13
N ASP A 185 2.24 -4.02 14.32
CA ASP A 185 3.59 -4.54 14.54
C ASP A 185 3.73 -5.88 13.81
N ALA A 186 4.59 -5.90 12.79
CA ALA A 186 4.77 -7.02 11.87
C ALA A 186 6.05 -7.82 12.14
N ASP A 187 6.81 -7.49 13.20
CA ASP A 187 8.00 -8.25 13.62
C ASP A 187 7.60 -9.57 14.32
N LYS A 188 6.37 -9.62 14.84
CA LYS A 188 5.79 -10.79 15.51
C LYS A 188 5.53 -11.99 14.57
N PRO A 189 5.33 -13.20 15.14
CA PRO A 189 4.90 -14.37 14.38
C PRO A 189 3.60 -14.13 13.58
N VAL A 190 3.46 -14.78 12.43
CA VAL A 190 2.34 -14.60 11.48
C VAL A 190 0.96 -14.67 12.15
N ALA A 191 0.77 -15.61 13.08
CA ALA A 191 -0.48 -15.79 13.81
C ALA A 191 -0.81 -14.59 14.71
N GLU A 192 0.16 -14.09 15.49
CA GLU A 192 -0.02 -12.92 16.36
C GLU A 192 -0.28 -11.64 15.55
N VAL A 193 0.44 -11.47 14.44
CA VAL A 193 0.18 -10.36 13.51
C VAL A 193 -1.25 -10.43 12.98
N PHE A 194 -1.74 -11.63 12.67
CA PHE A 194 -3.10 -11.79 12.17
C PHE A 194 -4.17 -11.54 13.25
N GLU A 195 -3.93 -11.93 14.51
CA GLU A 195 -4.82 -11.55 15.62
C GLU A 195 -4.97 -10.02 15.73
N ALA A 196 -3.86 -9.29 15.62
CA ALA A 196 -3.89 -7.82 15.62
C ALA A 196 -4.64 -7.26 14.40
N VAL A 197 -4.47 -7.86 13.22
CA VAL A 197 -5.24 -7.51 12.02
C VAL A 197 -6.74 -7.73 12.23
N LYS A 198 -7.16 -8.87 12.83
CA LYS A 198 -8.58 -9.13 13.08
C LYS A 198 -9.23 -8.04 13.95
N ALA A 199 -8.51 -7.52 14.94
CA ALA A 199 -8.98 -6.43 15.78
C ALA A 199 -9.27 -5.13 14.99
N VAL A 200 -8.57 -4.90 13.86
CA VAL A 200 -8.81 -3.74 12.98
C VAL A 200 -10.09 -3.88 12.16
N PHE A 201 -10.39 -5.10 11.69
CA PHE A 201 -11.53 -5.37 10.80
C PHE A 201 -12.82 -5.76 11.54
N THR A 202 -12.73 -6.07 12.84
CA THR A 202 -13.90 -6.38 13.65
C THR A 202 -14.60 -5.08 14.08
N PRO A 203 -15.91 -4.90 13.80
CA PRO A 203 -16.64 -3.72 14.24
C PRO A 203 -16.60 -3.59 15.76
N VAL A 204 -16.14 -2.45 16.26
CA VAL A 204 -16.21 -2.18 17.70
C VAL A 204 -17.64 -1.76 18.01
N ASN A 205 -18.41 -2.64 18.65
CA ASN A 205 -19.67 -2.25 19.27
C ASN A 205 -19.38 -1.22 20.38
N GLY A 206 -19.58 0.07 20.08
CA GLY A 206 -19.80 1.11 21.09
C GLY A 206 -18.64 1.50 22.02
N GLY A 207 -17.38 1.20 21.72
CA GLY A 207 -16.23 1.58 22.55
C GLY A 207 -15.14 2.27 21.73
N LYS A 208 -14.69 3.46 22.16
CA LYS A 208 -13.52 4.10 21.56
C LYS A 208 -12.29 3.21 21.79
N VAL A 209 -11.79 2.55 20.73
CA VAL A 209 -10.48 1.91 20.78
C VAL A 209 -9.44 3.01 20.60
N ASN A 210 -8.78 3.38 21.70
CA ASN A 210 -7.53 4.13 21.64
C ASN A 210 -6.49 3.21 20.99
N PHE A 211 -6.23 3.41 19.70
CA PHE A 211 -4.93 3.04 19.16
C PHE A 211 -3.91 3.92 19.88
N CYS A 212 -2.98 3.31 20.62
CA CYS A 212 -1.85 4.03 21.20
C CYS A 212 -1.09 4.71 20.07
N ILE A 213 -1.29 6.02 19.96
CA ILE A 213 -0.39 6.90 19.26
C ILE A 213 0.79 7.04 20.22
N ASP A 214 1.83 6.25 20.03
CA ASP A 214 3.11 6.49 20.70
C ASP A 214 3.68 7.82 20.18
N MET A 215 3.22 8.92 20.78
CA MET A 215 3.99 10.15 20.87
C MET A 215 5.08 9.94 21.91
N VAL A 216 6.19 9.31 21.52
CA VAL A 216 7.43 9.40 22.30
C VAL A 216 8.41 10.23 21.48
N GLY A 217 8.27 11.53 21.64
CA GLY A 217 9.19 12.54 21.16
C GLY A 217 8.95 13.83 21.94
N CYS A 218 9.93 14.18 22.78
CA CYS A 218 10.09 15.42 23.55
C CYS A 218 9.51 15.53 24.98
N CYS A 219 10.45 15.87 25.87
CA CYS A 219 10.33 16.60 27.13
C CYS A 219 9.96 15.80 28.39
N VAL A 220 11.01 15.27 29.02
CA VAL A 220 11.08 15.05 30.48
C VAL A 220 10.90 16.41 31.16
N GLY A 221 9.69 16.67 31.65
CA GLY A 221 9.36 17.81 32.49
C GLY A 221 8.77 17.31 33.80
N ALA A 222 9.55 17.40 34.87
CA ALA A 222 9.17 17.03 36.22
C ALA A 222 7.92 17.79 36.69
N ILE A 223 6.96 17.08 37.28
CA ILE A 223 6.03 17.66 38.25
C ILE A 223 6.01 16.73 39.46
N GLN A 224 6.57 17.27 40.54
CA GLN A 224 6.60 16.71 41.89
C GLN A 224 5.24 16.99 42.53
N LEU A 225 4.61 15.96 43.09
CA LEU A 225 3.39 16.10 43.90
C LEU A 225 3.77 16.41 45.34
N SER A 226 3.31 17.56 45.82
CA SER A 226 2.93 17.82 47.23
C SER A 226 1.88 18.93 47.24
#